data_AF-A0A7V8AHM3-F1
#
_entry.id   AF-A0A7V8AHM3-F1
#
_cell.length_a   1.000
_cell.length_b   1.000
_cell.length_c   1.000
_cell.angle_alpha   90.00
_cell.angle_beta   90.00
_cell.angle_gamma   90.00
#
_symmetry.space_group_name_H-M   'P 1'
#
loop_
_entity.id
_entity.type
_entity.pdbx_description
1 polymer ?
#
loop_
_entity_poly.entity_id
_entity_poly.type
_entity_poly.pdbx_seq_one_letter_code
_entity_poly.pdbx_strand_id
1 'polypeptide(L)'
;MNINTISVIADSRANSHSDLARMAGISRQAVSSWFRQGRTEIDVRASHLQRLSRALGVSMDELSLPLPCLQSPEQRAALGAGLLWDRLYPDVGSFAAALVRGEGRAVARLVEVYGLFLSARMLGRSVWVCFPQYKKYLPPVLRRQLEELWALSSRLGWI
;
A
#
# COMPACT_ATOMS: atom_id res chain seq x y z
N MET A 1 15.47 9.05 -9.57
CA MET A 1 14.45 7.99 -9.35
C MET A 1 14.22 7.86 -7.84
N ASN A 2 12.97 7.77 -7.37
CA ASN A 2 12.67 7.73 -5.93
C ASN A 2 12.62 6.28 -5.42
N ILE A 3 13.52 5.92 -4.49
CA ILE A 3 13.66 4.54 -4.02
C ILE A 3 12.48 4.09 -3.16
N ASN A 4 11.91 5.00 -2.36
CA ASN A 4 10.80 4.69 -1.47
C ASN A 4 9.53 4.40 -2.27
N THR A 5 9.27 5.19 -3.32
CA THR A 5 8.16 4.94 -4.24
C THR A 5 8.29 3.56 -4.89
N ILE A 6 9.49 3.19 -5.35
CA ILE A 6 9.73 1.88 -5.96
C ILE A 6 9.57 0.76 -4.94
N SER A 7 10.07 0.92 -3.72
CA SER A 7 9.90 -0.07 -2.65
C SER A 7 8.43 -0.37 -2.45
N VAL A 8 7.61 0.67 -2.22
CA VAL A 8 6.17 0.50 -1.96
C VAL A 8 5.45 -0.13 -3.15
N ILE A 9 5.77 0.28 -4.39
CA ILE A 9 5.17 -0.31 -5.59
C ILE A 9 5.60 -1.78 -5.74
N ALA A 10 6.87 -2.10 -5.50
CA ALA A 10 7.38 -3.47 -5.55
C ALA A 10 6.71 -4.36 -4.49
N ASP A 11 6.65 -3.87 -3.25
CA ASP A 11 6.06 -4.58 -2.12
C ASP A 11 4.56 -4.83 -2.33
N SER A 12 3.83 -3.85 -2.88
CA SER A 12 2.41 -4.00 -3.20
C SER A 12 2.12 -5.12 -4.21
N ARG A 13 3.13 -5.50 -5.01
CA ARG A 13 3.06 -6.56 -6.01
C ARG A 13 3.87 -7.80 -5.63
N ALA A 14 4.39 -7.86 -4.41
CA ALA A 14 5.28 -8.91 -3.92
C ALA A 14 6.51 -9.16 -4.83
N ASN A 15 7.00 -8.12 -5.50
CA ASN A 15 8.18 -8.22 -6.36
C ASN A 15 9.45 -8.20 -5.52
N SER A 16 10.33 -9.19 -5.72
CA SER A 16 11.65 -9.22 -5.08
C SER A 16 12.64 -8.30 -5.79
N HIS A 17 13.79 -8.01 -5.15
CA HIS A 17 14.91 -7.32 -5.81
C HIS A 17 15.40 -8.05 -7.07
N SER A 18 15.25 -9.38 -7.12
CA SER A 18 15.57 -10.17 -8.31
C SER A 18 14.59 -9.90 -9.45
N ASP A 19 13.31 -9.68 -9.14
CA ASP A 19 12.29 -9.35 -10.12
C ASP A 19 12.49 -7.94 -10.65
N LEU A 20 12.78 -6.97 -9.78
CA LEU A 20 13.14 -5.61 -10.17
C LEU A 20 14.38 -5.59 -11.09
N ALA A 21 15.38 -6.42 -10.79
CA ALA A 21 16.58 -6.55 -11.62
C ALA A 21 16.25 -7.10 -13.01
N ARG A 22 15.40 -8.14 -13.08
CA ARG A 22 14.91 -8.70 -14.34
C ARG A 22 14.12 -7.68 -15.15
N MET A 23 13.23 -6.92 -14.51
CA MET A 23 12.40 -5.89 -15.13
C MET A 23 13.21 -4.73 -15.68
N ALA A 24 14.21 -4.25 -14.93
CA ALA A 24 15.10 -3.17 -15.38
C ALA A 24 16.18 -3.67 -16.38
N GLY A 25 16.42 -4.98 -16.47
CA GLY A 25 17.45 -5.59 -17.31
C GLY A 25 18.87 -5.34 -16.78
N ILE A 26 19.05 -5.42 -15.47
CA ILE A 26 20.32 -5.18 -14.77
C ILE A 26 20.61 -6.30 -13.75
N SER A 27 21.78 -6.27 -13.12
CA SER A 27 22.13 -7.26 -12.10
C SER A 27 21.38 -7.04 -10.78
N ARG A 28 21.11 -8.12 -10.04
CA ARG A 28 20.56 -8.06 -8.67
C ARG A 28 21.44 -7.24 -7.72
N GLN A 29 22.76 -7.24 -7.94
CA GLN A 29 23.70 -6.45 -7.16
C GLN A 29 23.51 -4.95 -7.40
N ALA A 30 23.25 -4.53 -8.64
CA ALA A 30 22.95 -3.14 -8.97
C ALA A 30 21.63 -2.67 -8.32
N VAL A 31 20.59 -3.51 -8.33
CA VAL A 31 19.35 -3.20 -7.58
C VAL A 31 19.63 -3.17 -6.07
N SER A 32 20.40 -4.12 -5.55
CA SER A 32 20.72 -4.14 -4.11
C SER A 32 21.50 -2.92 -3.66
N SER A 33 22.34 -2.33 -4.52
CA SER A 33 23.07 -1.11 -4.18
C SER A 33 22.14 0.11 -4.12
N TRP A 34 21.08 0.15 -4.94
CA TRP A 34 20.05 1.19 -4.88
C TRP A 34 19.44 1.31 -3.47
N PHE A 35 19.04 0.18 -2.89
CA PHE A 35 18.40 0.15 -1.57
C PHE A 35 19.37 0.28 -0.40
N ARG A 36 20.67 0.03 -0.60
CA ARG A 36 21.69 0.15 0.47
C ARG A 36 22.25 1.54 0.66
N GLN A 37 22.12 2.43 -0.32
CA GLN A 37 22.73 3.77 -0.26
C GLN A 37 22.09 4.69 0.78
N GLY A 38 20.93 4.33 1.35
CA GLY A 38 20.22 5.14 2.34
C GLY A 38 19.72 6.49 1.80
N ARG A 39 19.83 6.71 0.49
CA ARG A 39 19.38 7.91 -0.22
C ARG A 39 17.97 7.69 -0.75
N THR A 40 17.11 8.69 -0.59
CA THR A 40 15.75 8.67 -1.16
C THR A 40 15.76 8.72 -2.68
N GLU A 41 16.75 9.41 -3.24
CA GLU A 41 16.91 9.59 -4.68
C GLU A 41 18.18 8.91 -5.17
N ILE A 42 18.06 8.18 -6.26
CA ILE A 42 19.17 7.52 -6.92
C ILE A 42 19.20 7.83 -8.41
N ASP A 43 20.42 7.96 -8.91
CA ASP A 43 20.69 8.14 -10.33
C ASP A 43 20.62 6.80 -11.05
N VAL A 44 19.65 6.70 -11.96
CA VAL A 44 19.44 5.52 -12.78
C VAL A 44 19.42 5.95 -14.23
N ARG A 45 20.10 5.19 -15.10
CA ARG A 45 20.06 5.44 -16.54
C ARG A 45 18.60 5.44 -17.01
N ALA A 46 18.25 6.44 -17.83
CA ALA A 46 16.89 6.61 -18.34
C ALA A 46 16.35 5.32 -19.01
N SER A 47 17.21 4.56 -19.69
CA SER A 47 16.85 3.28 -20.30
C SER A 47 16.40 2.21 -19.30
N HIS A 48 17.01 2.13 -18.11
CA HIS A 48 16.61 1.19 -17.06
C HIS A 48 15.30 1.64 -16.40
N LEU A 49 15.16 2.95 -16.14
CA LEU A 49 13.94 3.54 -15.58
C LEU A 49 12.74 3.33 -16.52
N GLN A 50 12.94 3.50 -17.83
CA GLN A 50 11.91 3.26 -18.84
C GLN A 50 11.47 1.79 -18.88
N ARG A 51 12.42 0.84 -18.79
CA ARG A 51 12.11 -0.59 -18.72
C ARG A 51 11.31 -0.93 -17.47
N LEU A 52 11.74 -0.40 -16.32
CA LEU A 52 11.06 -0.60 -15.04
C LEU A 52 9.64 -0.02 -15.06
N SER A 53 9.48 1.21 -15.58
CA SER A 53 8.19 1.87 -15.78
C SER A 53 7.24 1.00 -16.60
N ARG A 54 7.69 0.48 -17.75
CA ARG A 54 6.86 -0.41 -18.59
C ARG A 54 6.49 -1.70 -17.87
N ALA A 55 7.44 -2.34 -17.20
CA ALA A 55 7.20 -3.59 -16.50
C ALA A 55 6.25 -3.41 -15.30
N LEU A 56 6.34 -2.26 -14.62
CA LEU A 56 5.46 -1.92 -13.51
C LEU A 56 4.15 -1.25 -13.98
N GLY A 57 3.98 -0.92 -15.26
CA GLY A 57 2.77 -0.24 -15.74
C GLY A 57 2.51 1.11 -15.05
N VAL A 58 3.56 1.82 -14.66
CA VAL A 58 3.52 3.17 -14.06
C VAL A 58 4.43 4.08 -14.88
N SER A 59 4.10 5.36 -14.96
CA SER A 59 4.88 6.32 -15.71
C SER A 59 6.27 6.54 -15.10
N MET A 60 7.22 7.02 -15.91
CA MET A 60 8.56 7.36 -15.40
C MET A 60 8.50 8.51 -14.38
N ASP A 61 7.55 9.44 -14.55
CA ASP A 61 7.34 10.56 -13.63
C ASP A 61 6.85 10.07 -12.27
N GLU A 62 5.88 9.16 -12.23
CA GLU A 62 5.41 8.54 -10.99
C GLU A 62 6.52 7.79 -10.25
N LEU A 63 7.42 7.10 -10.96
CA LEU A 63 8.58 6.45 -10.34
C LEU A 63 9.66 7.43 -9.87
N SER A 64 9.64 8.66 -10.38
CA SER A 64 10.62 9.69 -10.05
C SER A 64 10.18 10.56 -8.89
N LEU A 65 8.87 10.71 -8.69
CA LEU A 65 8.29 11.51 -7.61
C LEU A 65 8.03 10.65 -6.35
N PRO A 66 8.14 11.24 -5.15
CA PRO A 66 7.65 10.62 -3.93
C PRO A 66 6.13 10.42 -4.02
N LEU A 67 5.64 9.26 -3.55
CA LEU A 67 4.20 9.04 -3.38
C LEU A 67 3.57 10.18 -2.56
N PRO A 68 2.34 10.63 -2.87
CA PRO A 68 1.71 11.76 -2.18
C PRO A 68 1.72 11.63 -0.65
N CYS A 69 1.44 10.43 -0.12
CA CYS A 69 1.47 10.14 1.31
C CYS A 69 2.87 10.14 1.95
N LEU A 70 3.93 10.23 1.14
CA LEU A 70 5.33 10.23 1.57
C LEU A 70 6.03 11.58 1.34
N GLN A 71 5.32 12.60 0.83
CA GLN A 71 5.91 13.90 0.47
C GLN A 71 6.34 14.72 1.70
N SER A 72 5.51 14.80 2.74
CA SER A 72 5.81 15.56 3.96
C SER A 72 6.11 14.63 5.14
N PRO A 73 7.19 14.87 5.93
CA PRO A 73 7.41 14.20 7.21
C PRO A 73 6.23 14.33 8.18
N GLU A 74 5.57 15.48 8.21
CA GLU A 74 4.44 15.76 9.10
C GLU A 74 3.21 14.95 8.70
N GLN A 75 2.89 14.89 7.41
CA GLN A 75 1.79 14.06 6.91
C GLN A 75 2.04 12.57 7.17
N ARG A 76 3.28 12.11 6.97
CA ARG A 76 3.67 10.73 7.31
C ARG A 76 3.52 10.45 8.80
N ALA A 77 3.94 11.38 9.66
CA ALA A 77 3.80 11.25 11.10
C ALA A 77 2.32 11.22 11.53
N ALA A 78 1.49 12.09 10.96
CA ALA A 78 0.05 12.13 11.22
C ALA A 78 -0.66 10.83 10.78
N LEU A 79 -0.36 10.34 9.56
CA LEU A 79 -0.88 9.06 9.07
C LEU A 79 -0.39 7.89 9.93
N GLY A 80 0.89 7.88 10.30
CA GLY A 80 1.48 6.89 11.18
C GLY A 80 0.81 6.86 12.56
N ALA A 81 0.57 8.02 13.16
CA ALA A 81 -0.09 8.12 14.46
C ALA A 81 -1.53 7.59 14.43
N GLY A 82 -2.28 7.84 13.35
CA GLY A 82 -3.65 7.36 13.22
C GLY A 82 -3.75 5.87 12.88
N LEU A 83 -2.98 5.42 11.88
CA LEU A 83 -3.13 4.08 11.28
C LEU A 83 -2.22 3.02 11.90
N LEU A 84 -1.09 3.42 12.47
CA LEU A 84 -0.01 2.53 12.91
C LEU A 84 0.34 2.68 14.39
N TRP A 85 -0.61 3.16 15.21
CA TRP A 85 -0.41 3.35 16.64
C TRP A 85 0.03 2.06 17.37
N ASP A 86 -0.39 0.90 16.85
CA ASP A 86 -0.08 -0.43 17.37
C ASP A 86 1.19 -1.06 16.76
N ARG A 87 1.85 -0.35 15.84
CA ARG A 87 3.05 -0.78 15.12
C ARG A 87 2.91 -2.13 14.39
N LEU A 88 1.69 -2.48 13.95
CA LEU A 88 1.48 -3.71 13.15
C LEU A 88 2.26 -3.70 11.83
N TYR A 89 2.49 -2.51 11.28
CA TYR A 89 3.30 -2.32 10.08
C TYR A 89 4.47 -1.37 10.38
N PRO A 90 5.65 -1.58 9.78
CA PRO A 90 6.84 -0.77 10.03
C PRO A 90 6.67 0.71 9.69
N ASP A 91 5.93 1.00 8.62
CA ASP A 91 5.73 2.34 8.08
C ASP A 91 4.46 2.43 7.20
N VAL A 92 4.10 3.66 6.81
CA VAL A 92 2.90 3.97 6.02
C VAL A 92 2.93 3.32 4.64
N GLY A 93 4.11 3.20 4.01
CA GLY A 93 4.28 2.54 2.72
C GLY A 93 4.03 1.04 2.81
N SER A 94 4.60 0.39 3.82
CA SER A 94 4.37 -1.02 4.14
C SER A 94 2.88 -1.31 4.38
N PHE A 95 2.19 -0.42 5.10
CA PHE A 95 0.75 -0.51 5.30
C PHE A 95 -0.04 -0.37 3.99
N ALA A 96 0.29 0.62 3.17
CA ALA A 96 -0.34 0.80 1.86
C ALA A 96 -0.16 -0.43 0.96
N ALA A 97 1.04 -1.03 0.94
CA ALA A 97 1.32 -2.25 0.21
C ALA A 97 0.49 -3.44 0.71
N ALA A 98 0.28 -3.56 2.03
CA ALA A 98 -0.60 -4.58 2.61
C ALA A 98 -2.08 -4.39 2.24
N LEU A 99 -2.56 -3.14 2.17
CA LEU A 99 -3.92 -2.82 1.71
C LEU A 99 -4.13 -3.23 0.26
N VAL A 100 -3.19 -2.92 -0.63
CA VAL A 100 -3.26 -3.31 -2.06
C VAL A 100 -3.30 -4.83 -2.22
N ARG A 101 -2.56 -5.56 -1.38
CA ARG A 101 -2.57 -7.03 -1.34
C ARG A 101 -3.84 -7.63 -0.71
N GLY A 102 -4.75 -6.79 -0.20
CA GLY A 102 -5.99 -7.25 0.42
C GLY A 102 -5.80 -7.96 1.75
N GLU A 103 -4.69 -7.68 2.47
CA GLU A 103 -4.44 -8.31 3.77
C GLU A 103 -5.54 -7.93 4.77
N GLY A 104 -6.22 -8.93 5.32
CA GLY A 104 -7.39 -8.69 6.19
C GLY A 104 -7.07 -7.82 7.42
N ARG A 105 -5.88 -7.92 8.01
CA ARG A 105 -5.47 -7.05 9.13
C ARG A 105 -5.32 -5.59 8.69
N ALA A 106 -4.72 -5.33 7.53
CA ALA A 106 -4.58 -3.99 7.00
C ALA A 106 -5.95 -3.37 6.70
N VAL A 107 -6.81 -4.12 6.00
CA VAL A 107 -8.17 -3.67 5.65
C VAL A 107 -8.98 -3.39 6.90
N ALA A 108 -8.92 -4.28 7.91
CA ALA A 108 -9.59 -4.05 9.18
C ALA A 108 -9.07 -2.80 9.90
N ARG A 109 -7.76 -2.55 9.92
CA ARG A 109 -7.17 -1.33 10.51
C ARG A 109 -7.63 -0.06 9.79
N LEU A 110 -7.71 -0.07 8.46
CA LEU A 110 -8.25 1.06 7.69
C LEU A 110 -9.73 1.31 8.04
N VAL A 111 -10.52 0.24 8.12
CA VAL A 111 -11.95 0.29 8.49
C VAL A 111 -12.16 0.73 9.93
N GLU A 112 -11.25 0.38 10.84
CA GLU A 112 -11.29 0.81 12.23
C GLU A 112 -11.11 2.33 12.36
N VAL A 113 -10.21 2.91 11.57
CA VAL A 113 -9.90 4.35 11.63
C VAL A 113 -10.92 5.19 10.84
N TYR A 114 -11.32 4.74 9.66
CA TYR A 114 -12.14 5.55 8.73
C TYR A 114 -13.58 5.03 8.55
N GLY A 115 -13.92 3.86 9.09
CA GLY A 115 -15.20 3.21 8.86
C GLY A 115 -15.32 2.53 7.49
N LEU A 116 -16.42 1.81 7.28
CA LEU A 116 -16.66 1.00 6.07
C LEU A 116 -16.76 1.84 4.79
N PHE A 117 -17.53 2.94 4.82
CA PHE A 117 -17.82 3.75 3.63
C PHE A 117 -16.58 4.43 3.07
N LEU A 118 -15.80 5.12 3.91
CA LEU A 118 -14.58 5.80 3.47
C LEU A 118 -13.54 4.78 3.02
N SER A 119 -13.38 3.67 3.74
CA SER A 119 -12.47 2.60 3.35
C SER A 119 -12.84 2.00 1.99
N ALA A 120 -14.13 1.76 1.74
CA ALA A 120 -14.62 1.28 0.46
C ALA A 120 -14.47 2.32 -0.66
N ARG A 121 -14.52 3.62 -0.35
CA ARG A 121 -14.20 4.68 -1.33
C ARG A 121 -12.71 4.65 -1.72
N MET A 122 -11.84 4.26 -0.79
CA MET A 122 -10.39 4.21 -1.00
C MET A 122 -9.92 2.92 -1.70
N LEU A 123 -10.45 1.75 -1.30
CA LEU A 123 -10.01 0.44 -1.80
C LEU A 123 -11.00 -0.24 -2.75
N GLY A 124 -12.18 0.34 -2.92
CA GLY A 124 -13.26 -0.19 -3.74
C GLY A 124 -14.21 -1.13 -3.00
N ARG A 125 -15.12 -1.76 -3.77
CA ARG A 125 -16.17 -2.66 -3.25
C ARG A 125 -15.66 -3.91 -2.55
N SER A 126 -14.40 -4.29 -2.77
CA SER A 126 -13.76 -5.44 -2.11
C SER A 126 -13.81 -5.34 -0.59
N VAL A 127 -13.79 -4.13 -0.02
CA VAL A 127 -13.96 -3.89 1.42
C VAL A 127 -15.30 -4.47 1.90
N TRP A 128 -16.39 -4.24 1.18
CA TRP A 128 -17.70 -4.77 1.55
C TRP A 128 -17.81 -6.28 1.33
N VAL A 129 -17.36 -6.75 0.16
CA VAL A 129 -17.44 -8.17 -0.22
C VAL A 129 -16.64 -9.05 0.74
N CYS A 130 -15.44 -8.60 1.13
CA CYS A 130 -14.54 -9.35 1.99
C CYS A 130 -14.77 -9.10 3.49
N PHE A 131 -15.76 -8.29 3.88
CA PHE A 131 -16.05 -7.98 5.28
C PHE A 131 -16.15 -9.23 6.19
N PRO A 132 -16.85 -10.32 5.79
CA PRO A 132 -16.91 -11.54 6.61
C PRO A 132 -15.54 -12.15 6.93
N GLN A 133 -14.54 -11.95 6.06
CA GLN A 133 -13.21 -12.54 6.19
C GLN A 133 -12.33 -11.75 7.17
N TYR A 134 -12.38 -10.41 7.13
CA TYR A 134 -11.52 -9.56 7.94
C TYR A 134 -12.17 -9.04 9.22
N LYS A 135 -13.49 -9.11 9.37
CA LYS A 135 -14.20 -8.60 10.57
C LYS A 135 -13.66 -9.14 11.90
N LYS A 136 -13.07 -10.34 11.88
CA LYS A 136 -12.41 -10.97 13.05
C LYS A 136 -11.24 -10.17 13.62
N TYR A 137 -10.66 -9.25 12.86
CA TYR A 137 -9.59 -8.36 13.30
C TYR A 137 -10.09 -7.03 13.88
N LEU A 138 -11.39 -6.72 13.76
CA LEU A 138 -11.98 -5.50 14.31
C LEU A 138 -12.28 -5.65 15.81
N PRO A 139 -12.21 -4.56 16.58
CA PRO A 139 -12.67 -4.53 17.98
C PRO A 139 -14.13 -5.01 18.12
N PRO A 140 -14.50 -5.74 19.19
CA PRO A 140 -15.82 -6.36 19.31
C PRO A 140 -17.01 -5.40 19.19
N VAL A 141 -16.92 -4.21 19.77
CA VAL A 141 -18.00 -3.20 19.73
C VAL A 141 -18.20 -2.69 18.31
N LEU A 142 -17.12 -2.25 17.66
CA LEU A 142 -17.16 -1.77 16.29
C LEU A 142 -17.61 -2.87 15.32
N ARG A 143 -17.14 -4.10 15.51
CA ARG A 143 -17.55 -5.25 14.69
C ARG A 143 -19.06 -5.43 14.66
N ARG A 144 -19.72 -5.42 15.82
CA ARG A 144 -21.18 -5.58 15.90
C ARG A 144 -21.92 -4.49 15.12
N GLN A 145 -21.52 -3.23 15.31
CA GLN A 145 -22.10 -2.10 14.59
C GLN A 145 -21.93 -2.22 13.07
N LEU A 146 -20.74 -2.63 12.62
CA LEU A 146 -20.45 -2.81 11.21
C LEU A 146 -21.12 -4.06 10.62
N GLU A 147 -21.37 -5.11 11.40
CA GLU A 147 -22.14 -6.29 10.98
C GLU A 147 -23.59 -5.92 10.67
N GLU A 148 -24.22 -5.07 11.47
CA GLU A 148 -25.58 -4.55 11.20
C GLU A 148 -25.61 -3.74 9.90
N LEU A 149 -24.65 -2.83 9.71
CA LEU A 149 -24.53 -2.03 8.50
C LEU A 149 -24.27 -2.88 7.25
N TRP A 150 -23.40 -3.88 7.36
CA TRP A 150 -23.11 -4.81 6.28
C TRP A 150 -24.34 -5.65 5.91
N ALA A 151 -25.06 -6.18 6.91
CA ALA A 151 -26.28 -6.95 6.69
C ALA A 151 -27.38 -6.09 6.03
N LEU A 152 -27.54 -4.85 6.47
CA LEU A 152 -28.48 -3.90 5.85
C LEU A 152 -28.11 -3.63 4.39
N SER A 153 -26.84 -3.32 4.12
CA SER A 153 -26.35 -3.00 2.78
C SER A 153 -26.51 -4.18 1.82
N SER A 154 -26.28 -5.40 2.31
CA SER A 154 -26.48 -6.64 1.54
C SER A 154 -27.95 -6.87 1.19
N ARG A 155 -28.87 -6.59 2.14
CA ARG A 155 -30.32 -6.71 1.90
C ARG A 155 -30.85 -5.69 0.89
N LEU A 156 -30.27 -4.50 0.89
CA LEU A 156 -30.64 -3.42 -0.03
C LEU A 156 -30.00 -3.57 -1.43
N GLY A 157 -29.14 -4.57 -1.64
CA GLY A 157 -28.45 -4.80 -2.92
C GLY A 157 -27.41 -3.72 -3.28
N TRP A 158 -26.91 -2.99 -2.28
CA TRP A 158 -25.87 -1.97 -2.48
C TRP A 158 -24.47 -2.58 -2.64
N ILE A 159 -24.31 -3.80 -2.13
CA ILE A 159 -23.09 -4.62 -2.17
C ILE A 159 -23.48 -6.04 -2.52
#